data_AF-A0A7J3CS30-F1
#
_entry.id   AF-A0A7J3CS30-F1
#
_cell.length_a   1.000
_cell.length_b   1.000
_cell.length_c   1.000
_cell.angle_alpha   90.00
_cell.angle_beta   90.00
_cell.angle_gamma   90.00
#
_symmetry.space_group_name_H-M   'P 1'
#
loop_
_entity.id
_entity.type
_entity.pdbx_description
1 polymer ?
#
loop_
_entity_poly.entity_id
_entity_poly.type
_entity_poly.pdbx_seq_one_letter_code
_entity_poly.pdbx_strand_id
1 'polypeptide(L)'
;MKIDRTKLLGVIAGIIVVIIDLIFFMGQKIFAFIIGIAVVVAVTPFILGTIRESKREQDIEEKFLEFSRNLAESVMTGTPISRSIVNISKKDYGALTPHVQKLSNQIQLGIPLSKALQIFANDIDNVVVTRAIALISEAEKAGGEIDYILDSVAKSIAETEKLKKERKAAIFNLVMQGYIIFFIFIGIMLVMEFKILPLATGISGIEMKDNVGGIGGLGGMVPTGGKSLTPEETSNLFLYLLLTQGFFAGLTIGKLSEGALKAGIKHSFILTVAAFLISTGVRALLG
;
A
#
# COMPACT_ATOMS: atom_id res chain seq x y z
N MET A 1 7.94 -16.80 9.21
CA MET A 1 8.13 -15.42 9.72
C MET A 1 9.47 -15.32 10.46
N LYS A 2 10.56 -14.91 9.79
CA LYS A 2 11.79 -14.50 10.49
C LYS A 2 11.70 -12.99 10.72
N ILE A 3 11.63 -12.57 11.98
CA ILE A 3 11.66 -11.15 12.34
C ILE A 3 13.09 -10.67 12.03
N ASP A 4 13.22 -9.92 10.94
CA ASP A 4 14.50 -9.36 10.50
C ASP A 4 15.02 -8.35 11.53
N ARG A 5 16.34 -8.32 11.79
CA ARG A 5 16.96 -7.50 12.85
C ARG A 5 16.66 -6.01 12.68
N THR A 6 16.42 -5.59 11.45
CA THR A 6 16.01 -4.23 11.06
C THR A 6 14.63 -3.84 11.61
N LYS A 7 13.69 -4.80 11.72
CA LYS A 7 12.36 -4.58 12.31
C LYS A 7 12.44 -4.37 13.82
N LEU A 8 13.29 -5.15 14.48
CA LEU A 8 13.52 -5.05 15.93
C LEU A 8 14.19 -3.72 16.31
N LEU A 9 15.19 -3.29 15.52
CA LEU A 9 15.92 -2.04 15.76
C LEU A 9 15.04 -0.80 15.67
N GLY A 10 14.13 -0.72 14.71
CA GLY A 10 13.25 0.45 14.62
C GLY A 10 12.11 0.45 15.65
N VAL A 11 11.64 -0.72 16.12
CA VAL A 11 10.75 -0.79 17.29
C VAL A 11 11.46 -0.32 18.56
N ILE A 12 12.73 -0.71 18.76
CA ILE A 12 13.54 -0.25 19.89
C ILE A 12 13.79 1.26 19.81
N ALA A 13 14.12 1.80 18.64
CA ALA A 13 14.28 3.24 18.45
C ALA A 13 12.98 4.01 18.73
N GLY A 14 11.84 3.50 18.28
CA GLY A 14 10.52 4.08 18.58
C GLY A 14 10.21 4.09 20.08
N ILE A 15 10.48 2.99 20.78
CA ILE A 15 10.29 2.88 22.23
C ILE A 15 11.21 3.85 22.99
N ILE A 16 12.47 4.01 22.56
CA ILE A 16 13.41 4.96 23.15
C ILE A 16 12.89 6.40 23.01
N VAL A 17 12.36 6.78 21.84
CA VAL A 17 11.78 8.11 21.63
C VAL A 17 10.55 8.32 22.52
N VAL A 18 9.66 7.32 22.65
CA VAL A 18 8.50 7.39 23.56
C VAL A 18 8.91 7.52 25.03
N ILE A 19 9.95 6.82 25.45
CA ILE A 19 10.46 6.88 26.83
C ILE A 19 11.10 8.25 27.11
N ILE A 20 11.88 8.79 26.17
CA ILE A 20 12.46 10.13 26.28
C ILE A 20 11.36 11.19 26.36
N ASP A 21 10.30 11.05 25.55
CA ASP A 21 9.18 11.99 25.53
C ASP A 21 8.37 11.97 26.84
N LEU A 22 8.10 10.76 27.37
CA LEU A 22 7.45 10.57 28.67
C LEU A 22 8.23 11.18 29.84
N ILE A 23 9.57 11.18 29.77
CA ILE A 23 10.42 11.70 30.85
C ILE A 23 10.59 13.23 30.74
N PHE A 24 10.61 13.81 29.54
CA PHE A 24 11.04 15.20 29.33
C PHE A 24 9.90 16.20 29.07
N PHE A 25 8.76 15.77 28.51
CA PHE A 25 7.72 16.67 27.99
C PHE A 25 6.32 16.52 28.63
N MET A 26 6.21 15.83 29.75
CA MET A 26 4.94 15.63 30.46
C MET A 26 4.30 16.98 30.85
N GLY A 27 3.24 17.38 30.13
CA GLY A 27 2.46 18.59 30.40
C GLY A 27 2.59 19.73 29.39
N GLN A 28 3.37 19.61 28.31
CA GLN A 28 3.47 20.66 27.28
C GLN A 28 2.77 20.28 25.96
N LYS A 29 2.25 21.27 25.23
CA LYS A 29 1.56 21.10 23.92
C LYS A 29 2.41 20.39 22.85
N ILE A 30 3.73 20.37 23.04
CA ILE A 30 4.72 19.74 22.16
C ILE A 30 4.79 18.21 22.36
N PHE A 31 4.33 17.69 23.51
CA PHE A 31 4.34 16.25 23.83
C PHE A 31 3.61 15.42 22.78
N ALA A 32 2.39 15.83 22.41
CA ALA A 32 1.62 15.11 21.40
C ALA A 32 2.30 15.14 20.01
N PHE A 33 3.09 16.17 19.69
CA PHE A 33 3.83 16.25 18.43
C PHE A 33 5.02 15.27 18.39
N ILE A 34 5.74 15.14 19.50
CA ILE A 34 6.88 14.23 19.63
C ILE A 34 6.42 12.76 19.64
N ILE A 35 5.29 12.44 20.28
CA ILE A 35 4.64 11.12 20.16
C ILE A 35 4.37 10.77 18.69
N GLY A 36 3.86 11.73 17.91
CA GLY A 36 3.60 11.52 16.49
C GLY A 36 4.86 11.11 15.71
N ILE A 37 6.00 11.76 16.01
CA ILE A 37 7.29 11.45 15.39
C ILE A 37 7.80 10.07 15.84
N ALA A 38 7.65 9.74 17.13
CA ALA A 38 8.03 8.43 17.67
C ALA A 38 7.29 7.27 16.97
N VAL A 39 5.99 7.47 16.70
CA VAL A 39 5.12 6.53 16.00
C VAL A 39 5.53 6.37 14.52
N VAL A 40 5.94 7.44 13.84
CA VAL A 40 6.53 7.37 12.48
C VAL A 40 7.80 6.52 12.48
N VAL A 41 8.73 6.81 13.39
CA VAL A 41 10.03 6.12 13.47
C VAL A 41 9.84 4.63 13.79
N ALA A 42 8.90 4.29 14.68
CA ALA A 42 8.63 2.90 15.07
C ALA A 42 8.10 2.03 13.92
N VAL A 43 7.28 2.60 13.03
CA VAL A 43 6.52 1.81 12.04
C VAL A 43 7.12 1.85 10.63
N THR A 44 7.94 2.86 10.33
CA THR A 44 8.77 2.92 9.11
C THR A 44 9.50 1.61 8.75
N PRO A 45 10.22 0.91 9.67
CA PRO A 45 10.91 -0.35 9.35
C PRO A 45 9.94 -1.49 8.97
N PHE A 46 8.71 -1.49 9.52
CA PHE A 46 7.71 -2.52 9.27
C PHE A 46 7.11 -2.38 7.86
N ILE A 47 6.86 -1.13 7.44
CA ILE A 47 6.39 -0.79 6.09
C ILE A 47 7.44 -1.17 5.04
N LEU A 48 8.71 -0.81 5.27
CA LEU A 48 9.82 -1.15 4.35
C LEU A 48 10.01 -2.66 4.16
N GLY A 49 9.86 -3.44 5.23
CA GLY A 49 9.96 -4.91 5.15
C GLY A 49 8.90 -5.53 4.24
N THR A 50 7.66 -5.02 4.31
CA THR A 50 6.53 -5.55 3.52
C THR A 50 6.63 -5.15 2.04
N ILE A 51 7.21 -3.98 1.73
CA ILE A 51 7.43 -3.55 0.35
C ILE A 51 8.50 -4.40 -0.34
N ARG A 52 9.55 -4.81 0.38
CA ARG A 52 10.63 -5.63 -0.19
C ARG A 52 10.18 -7.03 -0.58
N GLU A 53 9.30 -7.64 0.22
CA GLU A 53 8.77 -8.99 -0.06
C GLU A 53 7.85 -8.98 -1.28
N SER A 54 6.95 -8.00 -1.39
CA SER A 54 6.08 -7.84 -2.56
C SER A 54 6.84 -7.48 -3.85
N LYS A 55 7.93 -6.69 -3.76
CA LYS A 55 8.79 -6.42 -4.91
C LYS A 55 9.48 -7.68 -5.44
N ARG A 56 9.88 -8.59 -4.56
CA ARG A 56 10.51 -9.85 -4.96
C ARG A 56 9.52 -10.77 -5.67
N GLU A 57 8.29 -10.87 -5.18
CA GLU A 57 7.23 -11.64 -5.85
C GLU A 57 6.92 -11.06 -7.25
N GLN A 58 6.82 -9.73 -7.36
CA GLN A 58 6.62 -9.07 -8.66
C GLN A 58 7.78 -9.28 -9.63
N ASP A 59 9.03 -9.21 -9.15
CA ASP A 59 10.22 -9.47 -9.96
C ASP A 59 10.25 -10.93 -10.45
N ILE A 60 9.88 -11.89 -9.60
CA ILE A 60 9.72 -13.31 -9.99
C ILE A 60 8.67 -13.46 -11.09
N GLU A 61 7.52 -12.80 -10.98
CA GLU A 61 6.44 -12.86 -11.97
C GLU A 61 6.86 -12.25 -13.32
N GLU A 62 7.53 -11.09 -13.30
CA GLU A 62 8.03 -10.41 -14.50
C GLU A 62 9.10 -11.26 -15.20
N LYS A 63 10.04 -11.81 -14.45
CA LYS A 63 11.09 -12.69 -15.00
C LYS A 63 10.57 -14.05 -15.44
N PHE A 64 9.52 -14.56 -14.81
CA PHE A 64 8.85 -15.76 -15.29
C PHE A 64 8.12 -15.54 -16.61
N LEU A 65 7.52 -14.37 -16.83
CA LEU A 65 6.95 -14.00 -18.12
C LEU A 65 8.02 -13.95 -19.22
N GLU A 66 9.19 -13.38 -18.91
CA GLU A 66 10.35 -13.35 -19.79
C GLU A 66 10.87 -14.76 -20.11
N PHE A 67 10.99 -15.64 -19.12
CA PHE A 67 11.30 -17.06 -19.31
C PHE A 67 10.29 -17.76 -20.22
N SER A 68 8.99 -17.57 -19.97
CA SER A 68 7.91 -18.22 -20.74
C SER A 68 7.89 -17.77 -22.20
N ARG A 69 8.15 -16.48 -22.47
CA ARG A 69 8.28 -15.95 -23.84
C ARG A 69 9.48 -16.55 -24.58
N ASN A 70 10.64 -16.59 -23.94
CA ASN A 70 11.85 -17.21 -24.52
C ASN A 70 11.65 -18.71 -24.78
N LEU A 71 10.93 -19.40 -23.90
CA LEU A 71 10.58 -20.81 -24.07
C LEU A 71 9.67 -20.99 -25.29
N ALA A 72 8.60 -20.19 -25.39
CA ALA A 72 7.68 -20.22 -26.52
C ALA A 72 8.40 -19.96 -27.85
N GLU A 73 9.24 -18.91 -27.91
CA GLU A 73 10.04 -18.58 -29.10
C GLU A 73 10.95 -19.74 -29.51
N SER A 74 11.62 -20.40 -28.55
CA SER A 74 12.44 -21.58 -28.83
C SER A 74 11.61 -22.77 -29.32
N VAL A 75 10.41 -22.99 -28.77
CA VAL A 75 9.54 -24.10 -29.19
C VAL A 75 8.94 -23.87 -30.58
N MET A 76 8.61 -22.62 -30.95
CA MET A 76 8.18 -22.25 -32.31
C MET A 76 9.20 -22.63 -33.38
N THR A 77 10.50 -22.62 -33.04
CA THR A 77 11.55 -23.04 -33.99
C THR A 77 11.59 -24.56 -34.23
N GLY A 78 10.63 -25.31 -33.68
CA GLY A 78 10.56 -26.77 -33.76
C GLY A 78 11.43 -27.49 -32.75
N THR A 79 12.07 -26.77 -31.81
CA THR A 79 12.90 -27.36 -30.77
C THR A 79 12.01 -27.97 -29.65
N PRO A 80 12.19 -29.26 -29.27
CA PRO A 80 11.42 -29.87 -28.20
C PRO A 80 11.52 -29.07 -26.88
N ILE A 81 10.41 -28.99 -26.12
CA ILE A 81 10.32 -28.19 -24.88
C ILE A 81 11.49 -28.47 -23.92
N SER A 82 11.82 -29.74 -23.68
CA SER A 82 12.94 -30.13 -22.82
C SER A 82 14.29 -29.56 -23.28
N ARG A 83 14.56 -29.54 -24.59
CA ARG A 83 15.78 -28.94 -25.16
C ARG A 83 15.73 -27.41 -25.11
N SER A 84 14.57 -26.83 -25.40
CA SER A 84 14.34 -25.39 -25.31
C SER A 84 14.62 -24.85 -23.92
N ILE A 85 14.16 -25.52 -22.86
CA ILE A 85 14.45 -25.16 -21.46
C ILE A 85 15.96 -25.18 -21.19
N VAL A 86 16.68 -26.19 -21.67
CA VAL A 86 18.14 -26.31 -21.48
C VAL A 86 18.90 -25.21 -22.22
N ASN A 87 18.41 -24.77 -23.38
CA ASN A 87 19.05 -23.71 -24.17
C ASN A 87 18.86 -22.33 -23.52
N ILE A 88 17.64 -22.02 -23.07
CA ILE A 88 17.32 -20.71 -22.50
C ILE A 88 17.76 -20.56 -21.05
N SER A 89 18.02 -21.65 -20.32
CA SER A 89 18.46 -21.60 -18.92
C SER A 89 19.81 -20.89 -18.69
N LYS A 90 20.56 -20.63 -19.75
CA LYS A 90 21.81 -19.86 -19.74
C LYS A 90 21.57 -18.34 -19.70
N LYS A 91 20.35 -17.88 -19.99
CA LYS A 91 19.97 -16.46 -19.90
C LYS A 91 19.76 -16.04 -18.44
N ASP A 92 19.87 -14.75 -18.17
CA ASP A 92 19.64 -14.20 -16.83
C ASP A 92 18.16 -13.84 -16.62
N TYR A 93 17.54 -14.50 -15.67
CA TYR A 93 16.17 -14.29 -15.21
C TYR A 93 16.11 -13.71 -13.78
N GLY A 94 17.17 -13.03 -13.33
CA GLY A 94 17.22 -12.38 -12.02
C GLY A 94 16.97 -13.35 -10.86
N ALA A 95 15.96 -13.08 -10.03
CA ALA A 95 15.60 -13.92 -8.89
C ALA A 95 15.19 -15.36 -9.28
N LEU A 96 14.81 -15.59 -10.55
CA LEU A 96 14.36 -16.88 -11.07
C LEU A 96 15.52 -17.74 -11.62
N THR A 97 16.66 -17.14 -11.97
CA THR A 97 17.83 -17.81 -12.56
C THR A 97 18.22 -19.12 -11.85
N PRO A 98 18.41 -19.17 -10.52
CA PRO A 98 18.80 -20.42 -9.84
C PRO A 98 17.75 -21.53 -9.98
N HIS A 99 16.46 -21.16 -10.02
CA HIS A 99 15.36 -22.11 -10.19
C HIS A 99 15.32 -22.65 -11.62
N VAL A 100 15.50 -21.79 -12.63
CA VAL A 100 15.54 -22.20 -14.05
C VAL A 100 16.73 -23.12 -14.32
N GLN A 101 17.88 -22.82 -13.71
CA GLN A 101 19.07 -23.63 -13.87
C GLN A 101 18.93 -25.00 -13.19
N LYS A 102 18.27 -25.05 -12.02
CA LYS A 102 17.87 -26.32 -11.37
C LYS A 102 16.92 -27.14 -12.26
N LEU A 103 15.90 -26.51 -12.86
CA LEU A 103 15.00 -27.16 -13.81
C LEU A 103 15.75 -27.76 -15.01
N SER A 104 16.66 -26.98 -15.61
CA SER A 104 17.52 -27.44 -16.71
C SER A 104 18.39 -28.62 -16.31
N ASN A 105 18.97 -28.61 -15.11
CA ASN A 105 19.78 -29.72 -14.60
C ASN A 105 18.94 -30.98 -14.39
N GLN A 106 17.72 -30.85 -13.86
CA GLN A 106 16.81 -31.99 -13.68
C GLN A 106 16.46 -32.66 -15.02
N ILE A 107 16.17 -31.85 -16.05
CA ILE A 107 15.88 -32.35 -17.40
C ILE A 107 17.11 -33.06 -18.00
N GLN A 108 18.30 -32.48 -17.85
CA GLN A 108 19.55 -33.10 -18.32
C GLN A 108 19.89 -34.41 -17.58
N LEU A 109 19.49 -34.55 -16.33
CA LEU A 109 19.61 -35.78 -15.53
C LEU A 109 18.55 -36.84 -15.90
N GLY A 110 17.67 -36.57 -16.87
CA GLY A 110 16.66 -37.52 -17.36
C GLY A 110 15.38 -37.57 -16.52
N ILE A 111 15.14 -36.60 -15.64
CA ILE A 111 13.88 -36.50 -14.91
C ILE A 111 12.76 -36.14 -15.89
N PRO A 112 11.58 -36.82 -15.83
CA PRO A 112 10.45 -36.50 -16.71
C PRO A 112 10.04 -35.03 -16.62
N LEU A 113 9.77 -34.41 -17.78
CA LEU A 113 9.49 -32.97 -17.90
C LEU A 113 8.36 -32.52 -16.96
N SER A 114 7.24 -33.25 -16.91
CA SER A 114 6.11 -32.95 -16.02
C SER A 114 6.52 -32.91 -14.55
N LYS A 115 7.42 -33.80 -14.13
CA LYS A 115 7.90 -33.86 -12.75
C LYS A 115 8.88 -32.72 -12.45
N ALA A 116 9.78 -32.43 -13.38
CA ALA A 116 10.74 -31.34 -13.24
C ALA A 116 10.03 -29.97 -13.16
N LEU A 117 9.02 -29.75 -14.01
CA LEU A 117 8.15 -28.57 -13.97
C LEU A 117 7.39 -28.45 -12.64
N GLN A 118 6.85 -29.56 -12.11
CA GLN A 118 6.18 -29.54 -10.81
C GLN A 118 7.13 -29.16 -9.66
N ILE A 119 8.37 -29.66 -9.67
CA ILE A 119 9.37 -29.29 -8.66
C ILE A 119 9.74 -27.81 -8.79
N PHE A 120 9.94 -27.33 -10.02
CA PHE A 120 10.21 -25.92 -10.30
C PHE A 120 9.10 -25.00 -9.77
N ALA A 121 7.83 -25.35 -10.00
CA ALA A 121 6.68 -24.61 -9.46
C ALA A 121 6.69 -24.55 -7.93
N ASN A 122 6.94 -25.68 -7.27
CA ASN A 122 6.98 -25.76 -5.81
C ASN A 122 8.18 -24.99 -5.20
N ASP A 123 9.32 -24.96 -5.88
CA ASP A 123 10.51 -24.25 -5.40
C ASP A 123 10.36 -22.72 -5.41
N ILE A 124 9.50 -22.18 -6.30
CA ILE A 124 9.30 -20.73 -6.47
C ILE A 124 8.28 -20.18 -5.46
N ASP A 125 7.37 -21.02 -4.96
CA ASP A 125 6.33 -20.67 -3.98
C ASP A 125 5.50 -19.43 -4.39
N ASN A 126 5.17 -19.31 -5.69
CA ASN A 126 4.31 -18.26 -6.22
C ASN A 126 3.08 -18.87 -6.91
N VAL A 127 1.89 -18.43 -6.51
CA VAL A 127 0.60 -18.98 -6.98
C VAL A 127 0.40 -18.78 -8.49
N VAL A 128 0.83 -17.64 -9.03
CA VAL A 128 0.69 -17.31 -10.46
C VAL A 128 1.59 -18.21 -11.30
N VAL A 129 2.86 -18.33 -10.91
CA VAL A 129 3.85 -19.17 -11.61
C VAL A 129 3.44 -20.65 -11.59
N THR A 130 3.00 -21.16 -10.43
CA THR A 130 2.55 -22.55 -10.28
C THR A 130 1.38 -22.89 -11.21
N ARG A 131 0.41 -21.98 -11.33
CA ARG A 131 -0.73 -22.16 -12.25
C ARG A 131 -0.27 -22.16 -13.71
N ALA A 132 0.63 -21.25 -14.08
CA ALA A 132 1.14 -21.18 -15.45
C ALA A 132 1.93 -22.44 -15.84
N ILE A 133 2.79 -22.93 -14.94
CA ILE A 133 3.55 -24.17 -15.14
C ILE A 133 2.62 -25.37 -15.33
N ALA A 134 1.54 -25.46 -14.54
CA ALA A 134 0.56 -26.54 -14.69
C ALA A 134 -0.10 -26.53 -16.08
N LEU A 135 -0.45 -25.34 -16.59
CA LEU A 135 -0.99 -25.19 -17.95
C LEU A 135 0.02 -25.59 -19.02
N ILE A 136 1.29 -25.21 -18.88
CA ILE A 136 2.36 -25.62 -19.81
C ILE A 136 2.51 -27.15 -19.82
N SER A 137 2.50 -27.78 -18.64
CA SER A 137 2.60 -29.24 -18.53
C SER A 137 1.40 -29.96 -19.14
N GLU A 138 0.21 -29.36 -19.12
CA GLU A 138 -0.98 -29.97 -19.70
C GLU A 138 -1.04 -29.77 -21.22
N ALA A 139 -0.62 -28.59 -21.69
CA ALA A 139 -0.50 -28.29 -23.12
C ALA A 139 0.53 -29.21 -23.81
N GLU A 140 1.65 -29.51 -23.15
CA GLU A 140 2.66 -30.45 -23.68
C GLU A 140 2.10 -31.86 -23.87
N LYS A 141 1.28 -32.35 -22.94
CA LYS A 141 0.60 -33.65 -23.07
C LYS A 141 -0.43 -33.69 -24.20
N ALA A 142 -1.01 -32.54 -24.56
CA ALA A 142 -2.13 -32.45 -25.49
C ALA A 142 -1.73 -32.43 -26.97
N GLY A 143 -0.45 -32.35 -27.33
CA GLY A 143 0.03 -32.73 -28.67
C GLY A 143 -0.11 -31.72 -29.83
N GLY A 144 -0.72 -30.55 -29.63
CA GLY A 144 -0.39 -29.31 -30.38
C GLY A 144 -1.11 -28.99 -31.71
N GLU A 145 -1.61 -27.75 -31.79
CA GLU A 145 -1.51 -26.85 -32.95
C GLU A 145 -0.80 -25.57 -32.46
N ILE A 146 0.53 -25.60 -32.48
CA ILE A 146 1.34 -24.66 -31.70
C ILE A 146 1.34 -23.25 -32.32
N ASP A 147 1.23 -23.11 -33.64
CA ASP A 147 1.33 -21.82 -34.33
C ASP A 147 0.12 -20.90 -34.07
N TYR A 148 -1.10 -21.45 -34.20
CA TYR A 148 -2.34 -20.72 -33.91
C TYR A 148 -2.47 -20.40 -32.41
N ILE A 149 -2.08 -21.35 -31.56
CA ILE A 149 -2.08 -21.17 -30.11
C ILE A 149 -1.13 -20.05 -29.73
N LEU A 150 0.07 -20.00 -30.32
CA LEU A 150 1.06 -19.00 -29.94
C LEU A 150 0.78 -17.59 -30.50
N ASP A 151 0.23 -17.44 -31.71
CA ASP A 151 -0.24 -16.12 -32.20
C ASP A 151 -1.38 -15.60 -31.30
N SER A 152 -2.31 -16.48 -30.93
CA SER A 152 -3.40 -16.14 -30.01
C SER A 152 -2.88 -15.75 -28.62
N VAL A 153 -1.88 -16.46 -28.11
CA VAL A 153 -1.22 -16.14 -26.83
C VAL A 153 -0.46 -14.81 -26.91
N ALA A 154 0.26 -14.53 -28.00
CA ALA A 154 0.99 -13.28 -28.18
C ALA A 154 0.04 -12.06 -28.21
N LYS A 155 -1.08 -12.15 -28.95
CA LYS A 155 -2.13 -11.12 -28.97
C LYS A 155 -2.76 -10.92 -27.61
N SER A 156 -3.13 -12.01 -26.93
CA SER A 156 -3.71 -11.96 -25.59
C SER A 156 -2.75 -11.33 -24.56
N ILE A 157 -1.44 -11.61 -24.67
CA ILE A 157 -0.42 -10.98 -23.81
C ILE A 157 -0.33 -9.47 -24.11
N ALA A 158 -0.30 -9.07 -25.39
CA ALA A 158 -0.24 -7.66 -25.77
C ALA A 158 -1.47 -6.87 -25.28
N GLU A 159 -2.66 -7.44 -25.43
CA GLU A 159 -3.90 -6.87 -24.89
C GLU A 159 -3.89 -6.82 -23.36
N THR A 160 -3.45 -7.89 -22.71
CA THR A 160 -3.34 -7.93 -21.24
C THR A 160 -2.38 -6.87 -20.71
N GLU A 161 -1.22 -6.69 -21.36
CA GLU A 161 -0.25 -5.66 -20.98
C GLU A 161 -0.81 -4.25 -21.20
N LYS A 162 -1.52 -4.02 -22.32
CA LYS A 162 -2.25 -2.78 -22.57
C LYS A 162 -3.28 -2.50 -21.47
N LEU A 163 -4.13 -3.47 -21.15
CA LEU A 163 -5.14 -3.38 -20.08
C LEU A 163 -4.51 -3.15 -18.71
N LYS A 164 -3.40 -3.82 -18.39
CA LYS A 164 -2.65 -3.58 -17.14
C LYS A 164 -2.12 -2.14 -17.08
N LYS A 165 -1.58 -1.61 -18.18
CA LYS A 165 -1.07 -0.25 -18.26
C LYS A 165 -2.19 0.79 -18.12
N GLU A 166 -3.30 0.59 -18.82
CA GLU A 166 -4.50 1.43 -18.71
C GLU A 166 -5.06 1.40 -17.29
N ARG A 167 -5.21 0.21 -16.69
CA ARG A 167 -5.62 0.05 -15.29
C ARG A 167 -4.67 0.75 -14.34
N LYS A 168 -3.35 0.61 -14.50
CA LYS A 168 -2.35 1.26 -13.64
C LYS A 168 -2.48 2.78 -13.70
N ALA A 169 -2.68 3.35 -14.89
CA ALA A 169 -2.89 4.79 -15.05
C ALA A 169 -4.21 5.26 -14.41
N ALA A 170 -5.30 4.54 -14.63
CA ALA A 170 -6.60 4.86 -14.03
C ALA A 170 -6.56 4.79 -12.49
N ILE A 171 -5.96 3.73 -11.94
CA ILE A 171 -5.77 3.56 -10.50
C ILE A 171 -4.85 4.64 -9.93
N PHE A 172 -3.78 5.01 -10.63
CA PHE A 172 -2.89 6.09 -10.20
C PHE A 172 -3.66 7.41 -10.05
N ASN A 173 -4.49 7.77 -11.03
CA ASN A 173 -5.32 8.98 -10.96
C ASN A 173 -6.28 8.93 -9.77
N LEU A 174 -6.95 7.79 -9.54
CA LEU A 174 -7.88 7.62 -8.42
C LEU A 174 -7.16 7.72 -7.06
N VAL A 175 -5.97 7.13 -6.94
CA VAL A 175 -5.13 7.20 -5.74
C VAL A 175 -4.73 8.66 -5.46
N MET A 176 -4.26 9.39 -6.49
CA MET A 176 -3.91 10.81 -6.34
C MET A 176 -5.11 11.67 -5.94
N GLN A 177 -6.27 11.45 -6.54
CA GLN A 177 -7.50 12.13 -6.15
C GLN A 177 -7.86 11.86 -4.67
N GLY A 178 -7.72 10.61 -4.21
CA GLY A 178 -7.94 10.23 -2.80
C GLY A 178 -7.02 11.00 -1.84
N TYR A 179 -5.73 11.13 -2.18
CA TYR A 179 -4.79 11.95 -1.40
C TYR A 179 -5.19 13.43 -1.37
N ILE A 180 -5.56 14.01 -2.52
CA ILE A 180 -5.98 15.41 -2.62
C ILE A 180 -7.20 15.69 -1.72
N ILE A 181 -8.23 14.84 -1.77
CA ILE A 181 -9.44 14.97 -0.93
C ILE A 181 -9.07 14.92 0.56
N PHE A 182 -8.17 14.01 0.94
CA PHE A 182 -7.71 13.89 2.31
C PHE A 182 -7.00 15.18 2.80
N PHE A 183 -6.09 15.73 2.01
CA PHE A 183 -5.39 16.98 2.37
C PHE A 183 -6.31 18.21 2.39
N ILE A 184 -7.25 18.30 1.45
CA ILE A 184 -8.27 19.36 1.47
C ILE A 184 -9.10 19.28 2.76
N PHE A 185 -9.52 18.07 3.16
CA PHE A 185 -10.25 17.88 4.40
C PHE A 185 -9.45 18.32 5.62
N ILE A 186 -8.15 17.97 5.70
CA ILE A 186 -7.26 18.49 6.76
C ILE A 186 -7.27 20.02 6.74
N GLY A 187 -7.11 20.65 5.57
CA GLY A 187 -7.14 22.10 5.43
C GLY A 187 -8.43 22.73 5.95
N ILE A 188 -9.58 22.18 5.56
CA ILE A 188 -10.89 22.65 6.03
C ILE A 188 -11.00 22.49 7.55
N MET A 189 -10.59 21.35 8.10
CA MET A 189 -10.66 21.08 9.55
C MET A 189 -9.78 22.03 10.35
N LEU A 190 -8.58 22.37 9.86
CA LEU A 190 -7.73 23.38 10.49
C LEU A 190 -8.35 24.78 10.43
N VAL A 191 -8.95 25.16 9.29
CA VAL A 191 -9.66 26.46 9.20
C VAL A 191 -10.85 26.50 10.16
N MET A 192 -11.59 25.40 10.28
CA MET A 192 -12.68 25.27 11.25
C MET A 192 -12.17 25.44 12.68
N GLU A 193 -11.06 24.78 13.02
CA GLU A 193 -10.47 24.83 14.35
C GLU A 193 -9.93 26.22 14.72
N PHE A 194 -9.18 26.87 13.83
CA PHE A 194 -8.48 28.13 14.15
C PHE A 194 -9.25 29.41 13.81
N LYS A 195 -10.19 29.37 12.86
CA LYS A 195 -10.99 30.55 12.50
C LYS A 195 -12.42 30.46 12.98
N ILE A 196 -13.07 29.31 12.81
CA ILE A 196 -14.50 29.21 13.09
C ILE A 196 -14.77 29.03 14.59
N LEU A 197 -14.00 28.21 15.31
CA LEU A 197 -14.19 28.06 16.77
C LEU A 197 -14.03 29.39 17.52
N PRO A 198 -12.97 30.21 17.31
CA PRO A 198 -12.84 31.49 18.00
C PRO A 198 -13.94 32.49 17.63
N LEU A 199 -14.40 32.50 16.37
CA LEU A 199 -15.53 33.33 15.93
C LEU A 199 -16.84 32.88 16.57
N ALA A 200 -17.10 31.58 16.67
CA ALA A 200 -18.28 31.03 17.32
C ALA A 200 -18.30 31.35 18.82
N THR A 201 -17.16 31.22 19.50
CA THR A 201 -17.03 31.57 20.93
C THR A 201 -17.09 33.08 21.17
N GLY A 202 -16.53 33.89 20.26
CA GLY A 202 -16.55 35.35 20.32
C GLY A 202 -17.94 35.94 20.07
N ILE A 203 -18.76 35.30 19.24
CA ILE A 203 -20.16 35.67 19.02
C ILE A 203 -21.03 35.23 20.21
N SER A 204 -20.74 34.08 20.84
CA SER A 204 -21.46 33.63 22.05
C SER A 204 -21.11 34.40 23.33
N GLY A 205 -20.03 35.19 23.33
CA GLY A 205 -19.64 36.07 24.43
C GLY A 205 -20.34 37.45 24.41
N ILE A 206 -21.16 37.72 23.39
CA ILE A 206 -22.06 38.88 23.40
C ILE A 206 -23.31 38.45 24.17
N GLU A 207 -23.25 38.59 25.50
CA GLU A 207 -24.45 38.60 26.33
C GLU A 207 -25.43 39.62 25.72
N MET A 208 -26.66 39.15 25.48
CA MET A 208 -27.74 39.96 24.91
C MET A 208 -27.86 41.31 25.62
N LYS A 209 -27.58 42.38 24.88
CA LYS A 209 -28.18 43.68 25.14
C LYS A 209 -28.75 44.22 23.82
N ASP A 210 -30.08 44.31 23.81
CA ASP A 210 -30.94 45.04 22.87
C ASP A 210 -31.19 44.47 21.46
N ASN A 211 -32.37 43.85 21.33
CA ASN A 211 -33.39 44.12 20.31
C ASN A 211 -32.93 44.52 18.89
N VAL A 212 -32.25 43.63 18.15
CA VAL A 212 -32.30 43.65 16.67
C VAL A 212 -32.36 42.21 16.15
N GLY A 213 -33.49 41.85 15.55
CA GLY A 213 -33.65 40.60 14.82
C GLY A 213 -32.77 40.62 13.56
N GLY A 214 -31.77 39.73 13.52
CA GLY A 214 -30.95 39.54 12.32
C GLY A 214 -29.70 38.74 12.60
N ILE A 215 -29.60 37.56 11.95
CA ILE A 215 -28.41 36.70 11.85
C ILE A 215 -28.11 35.87 13.13
N GLY A 216 -29.10 35.09 13.58
CA GLY A 216 -28.95 34.00 14.55
C GLY A 216 -28.95 32.58 13.94
N GLY A 217 -28.69 32.46 12.64
CA GLY A 217 -29.03 31.25 11.86
C GLY A 217 -27.96 30.17 11.73
N LEU A 218 -26.71 30.40 12.15
CA LEU A 218 -25.63 29.40 12.00
C LEU A 218 -25.02 28.94 13.34
N GLY A 219 -25.43 29.56 14.46
CA GLY A 219 -25.06 29.13 15.82
C GLY A 219 -26.23 28.62 16.66
N GLY A 220 -27.46 28.60 16.11
CA GLY A 220 -28.71 28.39 16.86
C GLY A 220 -29.53 27.15 16.51
N MET A 221 -29.00 26.21 15.71
CA MET A 221 -29.72 24.96 15.36
C MET A 221 -29.21 23.71 16.08
N VAL A 222 -28.60 23.86 17.27
CA VAL A 222 -28.47 22.75 18.22
C VAL A 222 -29.50 22.98 19.32
N PRO A 223 -30.64 22.26 19.33
CA PRO A 223 -31.54 22.32 20.45
C PRO A 223 -30.88 21.61 21.64
N THR A 224 -31.03 22.24 22.82
CA THR A 224 -31.12 21.60 24.14
C THR A 224 -29.87 20.96 24.78
N GLY A 225 -29.39 21.60 25.86
CA GLY A 225 -29.11 20.89 27.12
C GLY A 225 -27.76 20.22 27.34
N GLY A 226 -26.79 20.35 26.43
CA GLY A 226 -25.42 19.87 26.65
C GLY A 226 -24.53 20.96 27.24
N LYS A 227 -23.63 20.59 28.17
CA LYS A 227 -22.48 21.42 28.61
C LYS A 227 -21.94 22.20 27.40
N SER A 228 -21.75 23.50 27.55
CA SER A 228 -20.97 24.31 26.62
C SER A 228 -19.64 23.60 26.38
N LEU A 229 -19.51 22.98 25.21
CA LEU A 229 -18.29 22.29 24.83
C LEU A 229 -17.16 23.30 24.90
N THR A 230 -16.20 23.05 25.77
CA THR A 230 -15.01 23.90 25.84
C THR A 230 -14.31 23.87 24.47
N PRO A 231 -13.61 24.95 24.08
CA PRO A 231 -12.83 24.97 22.83
C PRO A 231 -11.88 23.76 22.71
N GLU A 232 -11.41 23.24 23.84
CA GLU A 232 -10.57 22.04 23.94
C GLU A 232 -11.33 20.74 23.61
N GLU A 233 -12.56 20.57 24.10
CA GLU A 233 -13.39 19.40 23.78
C GLU A 233 -13.76 19.34 22.29
N THR A 234 -14.04 20.49 21.68
CA THR A 234 -14.38 20.57 20.25
C THR A 234 -13.17 20.34 19.35
N SER A 235 -12.00 20.84 19.76
CA SER A 235 -10.71 20.55 19.10
C SER A 235 -10.38 19.05 19.13
N ASN A 236 -10.61 18.35 20.25
CA ASN A 236 -10.39 16.90 20.33
C ASN A 236 -11.34 16.09 19.45
N LEU A 237 -12.60 16.51 19.29
CA LEU A 237 -13.54 15.90 18.34
C LEU A 237 -13.06 15.99 16.88
N PHE A 238 -12.52 17.15 16.48
CA PHE A 238 -11.94 17.32 15.14
C PHE A 238 -10.71 16.43 14.93
N LEU A 239 -9.89 16.23 15.96
CA LEU A 239 -8.77 15.30 15.90
C LEU A 239 -9.25 13.85 15.71
N TYR A 240 -10.27 13.39 16.45
CA TYR A 240 -10.82 12.04 16.27
C TYR A 240 -11.43 11.83 14.88
N LEU A 241 -12.08 12.86 14.31
CA LEU A 241 -12.57 12.83 12.94
C LEU A 241 -11.43 12.73 11.93
N LEU A 242 -10.34 13.49 12.11
CA LEU A 242 -9.15 13.42 11.24
C LEU A 242 -8.51 12.03 11.28
N LEU A 243 -8.36 11.47 12.48
CA LEU A 243 -7.77 10.14 12.68
C LEU A 243 -8.62 9.05 12.02
N THR A 244 -9.93 9.09 12.25
CA THR A 244 -10.87 8.14 11.67
C THR A 244 -10.84 8.23 10.14
N GLN A 245 -10.85 9.44 9.59
CA GLN A 245 -10.76 9.65 8.16
C GLN A 245 -9.42 9.18 7.58
N GLY A 246 -8.28 9.51 8.21
CA GLY A 246 -6.96 9.06 7.76
C GLY A 246 -6.86 7.54 7.72
N PHE A 247 -7.47 6.88 8.71
CA PHE A 247 -7.49 5.43 8.78
C PHE A 247 -8.26 4.81 7.60
N PHE A 248 -9.50 5.25 7.36
CA PHE A 248 -10.34 4.71 6.29
C PHE A 248 -9.87 5.14 4.90
N ALA A 249 -9.44 6.40 4.74
CA ALA A 249 -8.92 6.91 3.47
C ALA A 249 -7.65 6.17 3.05
N GLY A 250 -6.74 5.87 3.99
CA GLY A 250 -5.56 5.10 3.63
C GLY A 250 -5.85 3.63 3.36
N LEU A 251 -6.83 3.02 4.04
CA LEU A 251 -7.29 1.66 3.70
C LEU A 251 -7.86 1.59 2.28
N THR A 252 -8.71 2.54 1.90
CA THR A 252 -9.28 2.59 0.55
C THR A 252 -8.20 2.87 -0.50
N ILE A 253 -7.34 3.85 -0.27
CA ILE A 253 -6.24 4.18 -1.18
C ILE A 253 -5.29 2.99 -1.39
N GLY A 254 -4.86 2.31 -0.31
CA GLY A 254 -3.92 1.20 -0.47
C GLY A 254 -4.58 -0.07 -1.06
N LYS A 255 -5.88 -0.31 -0.81
CA LYS A 255 -6.62 -1.38 -1.51
C LYS A 255 -6.75 -1.08 -3.01
N LEU A 256 -6.94 0.18 -3.39
CA LEU A 256 -7.02 0.60 -4.78
C LEU A 256 -5.64 0.53 -5.47
N SER A 257 -4.57 0.98 -4.80
CA SER A 257 -3.21 1.02 -5.34
C SER A 257 -2.59 -0.36 -5.53
N GLU A 258 -2.56 -1.18 -4.49
CA GLU A 258 -1.81 -2.45 -4.46
C GLU A 258 -2.75 -3.67 -4.60
N GLY A 259 -4.07 -3.46 -4.71
CA GLY A 259 -5.06 -4.53 -4.92
C GLY A 259 -5.41 -5.38 -3.69
N ALA A 260 -4.67 -5.22 -2.59
CA ALA A 260 -4.85 -5.99 -1.35
C ALA A 260 -5.14 -5.09 -0.15
N LEU A 261 -5.98 -5.58 0.77
CA LEU A 261 -6.32 -4.84 1.99
C LEU A 261 -5.13 -4.72 2.95
N LYS A 262 -4.21 -5.71 2.93
CA LYS A 262 -2.94 -5.67 3.68
C LYS A 262 -2.06 -4.48 3.27
N ALA A 263 -2.10 -4.08 2.01
CA ALA A 263 -1.38 -2.90 1.52
C ALA A 263 -2.02 -1.57 1.98
N GLY A 264 -3.35 -1.57 2.11
CA GLY A 264 -4.15 -0.52 2.75
C GLY A 264 -3.62 -0.12 4.12
N ILE A 265 -3.17 -1.09 4.91
CA ILE A 265 -2.66 -0.83 6.28
C ILE A 265 -1.46 0.12 6.26
N LYS A 266 -0.57 0.01 5.26
CA LYS A 266 0.60 0.91 5.13
C LYS A 266 0.16 2.36 4.91
N HIS A 267 -0.77 2.54 3.97
CA HIS A 267 -1.28 3.85 3.56
C HIS A 267 -2.14 4.48 4.67
N SER A 268 -2.99 3.67 5.30
CA SER A 268 -3.79 4.01 6.48
C SER A 268 -2.93 4.54 7.61
N PHE A 269 -1.86 3.82 7.93
CA PHE A 269 -0.94 4.26 8.96
C PHE A 269 -0.24 5.58 8.62
N ILE A 270 0.30 5.71 7.40
CA ILE A 270 0.98 6.95 6.97
C ILE A 270 0.04 8.15 7.01
N LEU A 271 -1.20 8.01 6.50
CA LEU A 271 -2.16 9.11 6.46
C LEU A 271 -2.68 9.48 7.85
N THR A 272 -2.97 8.51 8.71
CA THR A 272 -3.40 8.77 10.09
C THR A 272 -2.30 9.49 10.88
N VAL A 273 -1.04 9.08 10.73
CA VAL A 273 0.08 9.73 11.41
C VAL A 273 0.36 11.11 10.83
N ALA A 274 0.25 11.29 9.51
CA ALA A 274 0.34 12.62 8.89
C ALA A 274 -0.78 13.55 9.41
N ALA A 275 -2.02 13.06 9.49
CA ALA A 275 -3.14 13.80 10.09
C ALA A 275 -2.84 14.23 11.53
N PHE A 276 -2.35 13.28 12.34
CA PHE A 276 -1.99 13.55 13.73
C PHE A 276 -0.87 14.58 13.87
N LEU A 277 0.20 14.44 13.07
CA LEU A 277 1.34 15.37 13.09
C LEU A 277 0.96 16.77 12.61
N ILE A 278 0.16 16.86 11.53
CA ILE A 278 -0.28 18.16 11.01
C ILE A 278 -1.21 18.83 12.02
N SER A 279 -2.22 18.13 12.53
CA SER A 279 -3.16 18.70 13.52
C SER A 279 -2.44 19.14 14.79
N THR A 280 -1.58 18.29 15.34
CA THR A 280 -0.88 18.59 16.58
C THR A 280 0.23 19.63 16.40
N GLY A 281 0.96 19.58 15.28
CA GLY A 281 2.01 20.55 14.97
C GLY A 281 1.46 21.96 14.76
N VAL A 282 0.30 22.07 14.11
CA VAL A 282 -0.38 23.36 13.95
C VAL A 282 -0.89 23.89 15.29
N ARG A 283 -1.44 23.04 16.17
CA ARG A 283 -1.80 23.42 17.56
C ARG A 283 -0.60 23.89 18.38
N ALA A 284 0.54 23.21 18.25
CA ALA A 284 1.76 23.60 18.95
C ALA A 284 2.33 24.95 18.48
N LEU A 285 2.16 25.29 17.19
CA LEU A 285 2.67 26.54 16.60
C LEU A 285 1.72 27.73 16.73
N LEU A 286 0.40 27.52 16.63
CA LEU A 286 -0.59 28.61 16.57
C LEU A 286 -1.29 28.90 17.91
N GLY A 287 -1.04 28.11 18.96
CA GLY A 287 -1.58 28.34 20.30
C GLY A 287 -2.83 27.53 20.57
#